data_AF-A0A4V5KJR6-F1
#
_entry.id   AF-A0A4V5KJR6-F1
#
_cell.length_a   1.000
_cell.length_b   1.000
_cell.length_c   1.000
_cell.angle_alpha   90.00
_cell.angle_beta   90.00
_cell.angle_gamma   90.00
#
_symmetry.space_group_name_H-M   'P 1'
#
loop_
_entity.id
_entity.type
_entity.pdbx_description
1 polymer ?
#
loop_
_entity_poly.entity_id
_entity_poly.type
_entity_poly.pdbx_seq_one_letter_code
_entity_poly.pdbx_strand_id
1 'polypeptide(L)'
;MDPMVSARVPLGLRDQVHQELKAAGSSPTELINAAYKFFLATHTLPGQQSASKPGRRALDGEDRRAIESSIAQSSRPVPASFFGGLSDDELLARNLRGAYEALA
;
A
#
# COMPACT_ATOMS: atom_id res chain seq x y z
N MET A 1 11.88 3.77 35.95
CA MET A 1 11.25 2.45 35.78
C MET A 1 10.09 2.64 34.84
N ASP A 2 10.03 1.85 33.78
CA ASP A 2 8.84 1.83 32.91
C ASP A 2 7.70 1.09 33.63
N PRO A 3 6.45 1.56 33.53
CA PRO A 3 5.31 0.91 34.16
C PRO A 3 5.05 -0.48 33.54
N MET A 4 4.69 -1.46 34.37
CA MET A 4 4.34 -2.80 33.90
C MET A 4 2.97 -2.77 33.21
N VAL A 5 2.90 -3.26 31.98
CA VAL A 5 1.66 -3.37 31.19
C VAL A 5 1.13 -4.80 31.27
N SER A 6 -0.12 -4.97 31.72
CA SER A 6 -0.79 -6.27 31.77
C SER A 6 -2.06 -6.25 30.91
N ALA A 7 -2.30 -7.34 30.19
CA ALA A 7 -3.46 -7.50 29.31
C ALA A 7 -3.94 -8.96 29.34
N ARG A 8 -5.24 -9.16 29.08
CA ARG A 8 -5.80 -10.51 28.91
C ARG A 8 -5.59 -10.97 27.48
N VAL A 9 -4.79 -12.01 27.28
CA VAL A 9 -4.53 -12.63 25.98
C VAL A 9 -4.89 -14.11 26.07
N PRO A 10 -5.60 -14.68 25.08
CA PRO A 10 -5.85 -16.12 25.02
C PRO A 10 -4.54 -16.91 25.05
N LEU A 11 -4.48 -17.96 25.88
CA LEU A 11 -3.24 -18.72 26.13
C LEU A 11 -2.63 -19.29 24.85
N GLY A 12 -3.45 -19.89 23.98
CA GLY A 12 -2.97 -20.46 22.71
C GLY A 12 -2.32 -19.41 21.78
N LEU A 13 -2.89 -18.20 21.74
CA LEU A 13 -2.35 -17.11 20.95
C LEU A 13 -1.01 -16.60 21.53
N ARG A 14 -0.95 -16.42 22.85
CA ARG A 14 0.27 -15.98 23.54
C ARG A 14 1.42 -16.94 23.28
N ASP A 15 1.17 -18.25 23.44
CA ASP A 15 2.22 -19.26 23.35
C ASP A 15 2.75 -19.38 21.92
N GLN A 16 1.87 -19.31 20.92
CA GLN A 16 2.28 -19.29 19.51
C GLN A 16 3.15 -18.05 19.20
N VAL A 17 2.69 -16.86 19.57
CA VAL A 17 3.44 -15.61 19.32
C VAL A 17 4.77 -15.62 20.06
N HIS A 18 4.85 -16.16 21.28
CA HIS A 18 6.12 -16.31 22.00
C HIS A 18 7.11 -17.23 21.28
N GLN A 19 6.64 -18.32 20.68
CA GLN A 19 7.48 -19.20 19.88
C GLN A 19 8.01 -18.49 18.63
N GLU A 20 7.15 -17.78 17.91
CA GLU A 20 7.53 -17.04 16.70
C GLU A 20 8.49 -15.88 17.01
N LEU A 21 8.24 -15.12 18.08
CA LEU A 21 9.14 -14.06 18.54
C LEU A 21 10.52 -14.61 18.90
N LYS A 22 10.57 -15.75 19.59
CA LYS A 22 11.83 -16.41 19.93
C LYS A 22 12.59 -16.86 18.69
N ALA A 23 11.90 -17.39 17.68
CA ALA A 23 12.50 -17.77 16.40
C ALA A 23 13.06 -16.54 15.65
N ALA A 24 12.38 -15.40 15.75
CA ALA A 24 12.81 -14.13 15.17
C ALA A 24 13.86 -13.36 16.01
N GLY A 25 14.26 -13.88 17.18
CA GLY A 25 15.18 -13.21 18.10
C GLY A 25 14.62 -11.96 18.78
N SER A 26 13.29 -11.80 18.79
CA SER A 26 12.58 -10.65 19.38
C SER A 26 11.93 -11.03 20.71
N SER A 27 11.61 -10.02 21.51
CA SER A 27 10.95 -10.18 22.83
C SER A 27 9.49 -9.69 22.82
N PRO A 28 8.63 -10.19 23.72
CA PRO A 28 7.27 -9.69 23.88
C PRO A 28 7.22 -8.18 24.20
N THR A 29 8.20 -7.69 24.95
CA THR A 29 8.33 -6.27 25.28
C THR A 29 8.56 -5.42 24.03
N GLU A 30 9.43 -5.87 23.11
CA GLU A 30 9.68 -5.17 21.84
C GLU A 30 8.43 -5.14 20.95
N LEU A 31 7.69 -6.25 20.89
CA LEU A 31 6.42 -6.31 20.15
C LEU A 31 5.42 -5.26 20.67
N ILE A 32 5.24 -5.19 22.01
CA ILE A 32 4.33 -4.22 22.64
C ILE A 32 4.80 -2.79 22.38
N ASN A 33 6.09 -2.50 22.54
CA ASN A 33 6.64 -1.17 22.31
C ASN A 33 6.51 -0.73 20.85
N ALA A 34 6.72 -1.65 19.90
CA ALA A 34 6.50 -1.39 18.48
C ALA A 34 5.02 -1.09 18.19
N ALA A 35 4.09 -1.80 18.83
CA ALA A 35 2.66 -1.52 18.68
C ALA A 35 2.26 -0.12 19.20
N TYR A 36 2.82 0.32 20.33
CA TYR A 36 2.60 1.70 20.83
C TYR A 36 3.14 2.76 19.85
N LYS A 37 4.36 2.56 19.33
CA LYS A 37 4.96 3.47 18.34
C LYS A 37 4.13 3.51 17.05
N PHE A 38 3.65 2.35 16.60
CA PHE A 38 2.78 2.26 15.43
C PHE A 38 1.49 3.05 15.63
N PHE A 39 0.80 2.86 16.76
CA PHE A 39 -0.44 3.58 17.03
C PHE A 39 -0.23 5.09 17.15
N LEU A 40 0.89 5.54 17.73
CA LEU A 40 1.22 6.96 17.78
C LEU A 40 1.48 7.56 16.40
N ALA A 41 2.06 6.79 15.47
CA ALA A 41 2.34 7.24 14.11
C ALA A 41 1.10 7.24 13.21
N THR A 42 0.25 6.21 13.31
CA THR A 42 -0.88 6.00 12.39
C THR A 42 -2.24 6.37 12.99
N HIS A 43 -2.31 6.61 14.30
CA HIS A 43 -3.53 6.80 15.07
C HIS A 43 -4.59 5.70 14.84
N THR A 44 -4.16 4.51 14.44
CA THR A 44 -5.05 3.38 14.10
C THR A 44 -4.49 2.07 14.63
N LEU A 45 -5.38 1.18 15.09
CA LEU A 45 -4.97 -0.17 15.48
C LEU A 45 -4.76 -1.04 14.22
N PRO A 46 -3.82 -1.99 14.26
CA PRO A 46 -3.70 -3.01 13.21
C PRO A 46 -5.05 -3.71 12.97
N GLY A 47 -5.50 -3.76 11.72
CA GLY A 47 -6.81 -4.32 11.35
C GLY A 47 -7.99 -3.34 11.42
N GLN A 48 -7.83 -2.14 11.98
CA GLN A 48 -8.80 -1.05 11.86
C GLN A 48 -8.60 -0.19 10.62
N GLN A 49 -7.81 -0.66 9.63
CA GLN A 49 -7.79 -0.02 8.32
C GLN A 49 -9.22 -0.06 7.79
N SER A 50 -9.91 1.08 7.92
CA SER A 50 -11.22 1.26 7.33
C SER A 50 -11.04 0.95 5.86
N ALA A 51 -11.73 -0.09 5.38
CA ALA A 51 -11.79 -0.41 3.96
C ALA A 51 -11.97 0.93 3.23
N SER A 52 -11.02 1.28 2.36
CA SER A 52 -11.02 2.57 1.68
C SER A 52 -12.42 2.75 1.09
N LYS A 53 -13.19 3.71 1.64
CA LYS A 53 -14.57 3.87 1.22
C LYS A 53 -14.57 4.11 -0.29
N PRO A 54 -15.36 3.36 -1.08
CA PRO A 54 -15.49 3.63 -2.50
C PRO A 54 -15.97 5.08 -2.67
N GLY A 55 -15.24 5.87 -3.46
CA GLY A 55 -15.50 7.30 -3.60
C GLY A 55 -14.32 8.08 -4.16
N ARG A 56 -14.58 9.34 -4.53
CA ARG A 56 -13.56 10.26 -5.03
C ARG A 56 -12.64 10.65 -3.87
N ARG A 57 -11.39 10.22 -3.93
CA ARG A 57 -10.36 10.60 -2.96
C ARG A 57 -9.92 12.03 -3.27
N ALA A 58 -9.91 12.88 -2.25
CA ALA A 58 -9.23 14.16 -2.32
C ALA A 58 -7.75 13.90 -2.05
N LEU A 59 -6.90 14.15 -3.04
CA LEU A 59 -5.46 14.18 -2.85
C LEU A 59 -5.12 15.50 -2.18
N ASP A 60 -4.25 15.45 -1.17
CA ASP A 60 -3.65 16.68 -0.67
C ASP A 60 -2.63 17.23 -1.69
N GLY A 61 -2.13 18.44 -1.41
CA GLY A 61 -1.21 19.13 -2.31
C GLY A 61 0.18 18.48 -2.42
N GLU A 62 0.56 17.62 -1.48
CA GLU A 62 1.86 16.95 -1.45
C GLU A 62 1.78 15.62 -2.22
N ASP A 63 0.77 14.80 -1.91
CA ASP A 63 0.43 13.55 -2.61
C ASP A 63 0.25 13.79 -4.10
N ARG A 64 -0.44 14.88 -4.46
CA ARG A 64 -0.63 15.25 -5.87
C ARG A 64 0.70 15.48 -6.58
N ARG A 65 1.63 16.21 -5.96
CA ARG A 65 2.94 16.49 -6.55
C ARG A 65 3.80 15.23 -6.65
N ALA A 66 3.73 14.36 -5.64
CA ALA A 66 4.44 13.08 -5.66
C ALA A 66 3.97 12.21 -6.83
N ILE A 67 2.65 12.13 -7.06
CA ILE A 67 2.07 11.41 -8.20
C ILE A 67 2.45 12.05 -9.53
N GLU A 68 2.31 13.38 -9.66
CA GLU A 68 2.69 14.10 -10.89
C GLU A 68 4.18 13.88 -11.23
N SER A 69 5.07 13.92 -10.23
CA SER A 69 6.50 13.62 -10.42
C SER A 69 6.74 12.17 -10.83
N SER A 70 6.04 11.20 -10.23
CA SER A 70 6.16 9.79 -10.59
C SER A 70 5.70 9.51 -12.02
N ILE A 71 4.59 10.12 -12.44
CA ILE A 71 4.10 10.03 -13.83
C ILE A 71 5.09 10.68 -14.78
N ALA A 72 5.63 11.85 -14.47
CA ALA A 72 6.62 12.52 -15.32
C ALA A 72 7.91 11.71 -15.49
N GLN A 73 8.35 10.99 -14.45
CA GLN A 73 9.54 10.14 -14.52
C GLN A 73 9.31 8.85 -15.31
N SER A 74 8.10 8.31 -15.30
CA SER A 74 7.76 7.03 -15.96
C SER A 74 7.16 7.20 -17.35
N SER A 75 6.76 8.42 -17.73
CA SER A 75 6.19 8.72 -19.04
C SER A 75 7.22 9.32 -20.00
N ARG A 76 6.99 9.09 -21.30
CA ARG A 76 7.76 9.71 -22.40
C ARG A 76 6.84 10.70 -23.12
N PRO A 77 7.24 11.96 -23.31
CA PRO A 77 6.44 12.89 -24.09
C PRO A 77 6.37 12.41 -25.54
N VAL A 78 5.16 12.24 -26.06
CA VAL A 78 4.92 11.93 -27.47
C VAL A 78 4.21 13.11 -28.14
N PRO A 79 4.53 13.43 -29.41
CA PRO A 79 3.82 14.47 -30.15
C PRO A 79 2.32 14.20 -30.22
N ALA A 80 1.48 15.24 -30.22
CA ALA A 80 0.03 15.06 -30.35
C ALA A 80 -0.38 14.33 -31.65
N SER A 81 0.44 14.46 -32.71
CA SER A 81 0.28 13.74 -33.97
C SER A 81 0.52 12.23 -33.87
N PHE A 82 1.21 11.75 -32.81
CA PHE A 82 1.51 10.33 -32.60
C PHE A 82 0.23 9.49 -32.50
N PHE A 83 -0.81 10.04 -31.87
CA PHE A 83 -2.10 9.39 -31.70
C PHE A 83 -3.08 9.64 -32.87
N GLY A 84 -2.71 10.47 -33.84
CA GLY A 84 -3.45 10.64 -35.10
C GLY A 84 -4.90 11.13 -34.96
N GLY A 85 -5.28 11.68 -33.80
CA GLY A 85 -6.66 12.08 -33.51
C GLY A 85 -7.61 10.92 -33.20
N LEU A 86 -7.07 9.71 -32.99
CA LEU A 86 -7.85 8.57 -32.55
C LEU A 86 -8.26 8.73 -31.09
N SER A 87 -9.44 8.22 -30.75
CA SER A 87 -9.87 8.08 -29.36
C SER A 87 -9.04 7.03 -28.62
N ASP A 88 -8.99 7.14 -27.30
CA ASP A 88 -8.28 6.19 -26.43
C ASP A 88 -8.74 4.74 -26.66
N ASP A 89 -10.05 4.54 -26.88
CA ASP A 89 -10.64 3.23 -27.15
C ASP A 89 -10.17 2.63 -28.49
N GLU A 90 -10.06 3.46 -29.53
CA GLU A 90 -9.58 3.03 -30.85
C GLU A 90 -8.09 2.65 -30.81
N LEU A 91 -7.29 3.42 -30.08
CA LEU A 91 -5.88 3.13 -29.84
C LEU A 91 -5.72 1.82 -29.07
N LEU A 92 -6.48 1.61 -28.00
CA LEU A 92 -6.45 0.39 -27.22
C LEU A 92 -6.83 -0.82 -28.08
N ALA A 93 -7.94 -0.74 -28.82
CA ALA A 93 -8.41 -1.81 -29.68
C ALA A 93 -7.37 -2.16 -30.78
N ARG A 94 -6.70 -1.17 -31.35
CA ARG A 94 -5.65 -1.37 -32.35
C ARG A 94 -4.44 -2.09 -31.76
N ASN A 95 -3.96 -1.66 -30.59
CA ASN A 95 -2.80 -2.28 -29.94
C ASN A 95 -3.10 -3.72 -29.51
N LEU A 96 -4.30 -3.98 -28.97
CA LEU A 96 -4.72 -5.32 -28.58
C LEU A 96 -4.78 -6.25 -29.80
N ARG A 97 -5.38 -5.81 -30.92
CA ARG A 97 -5.39 -6.61 -32.16
C ARG A 97 -3.98 -6.98 -32.62
N GLY A 98 -3.07 -6.01 -32.69
CA GLY A 98 -1.68 -6.28 -33.08
C GLY A 98 -0.96 -7.24 -32.14
N ALA A 99 -1.21 -7.16 -30.83
CA ALA A 99 -0.64 -8.08 -29.85
C ALA A 99 -1.19 -9.50 -30.00
N TYR A 100 -2.48 -9.66 -30.30
CA TYR A 100 -3.09 -10.97 -30.57
C TYR A 100 -2.58 -11.58 -31.88
N GLU A 101 -2.45 -10.79 -32.93
CA GLU A 101 -1.92 -11.25 -34.22
C GLU A 101 -0.44 -11.66 -34.14
N ALA A 102 0.35 -11.05 -33.26
CA ALA A 102 1.74 -11.42 -33.03
C ALA A 102 1.94 -12.73 -32.24
N LEU A 103 0.87 -13.27 -31.66
CA LEU A 103 0.88 -14.53 -30.90
C LEU A 103 0.42 -15.74 -31.73
N ALA A 104 -0.01 -15.53 -32.98
CA ALA A 104 -0.45 -16.55 -33.93
C ALA A 104 0.68 -16.95 -34.89
#